data_AF-A0A937BU07-F1
#
_entry.id   AF-A0A937BU07-F1
#
_cell.length_a   1.000
_cell.length_b   1.000
_cell.length_c   1.000
_cell.angle_alpha   90.00
_cell.angle_beta   90.00
_cell.angle_gamma   90.00
#
_symmetry.space_group_name_H-M   'P 1'
#
loop_
_entity.id
_entity.type
_entity.pdbx_description
1 polymer ?
#
loop_
_entity_poly.entity_id
_entity_poly.type
_entity_poly.pdbx_seq_one_letter_code
_entity_poly.pdbx_strand_id
1 'polypeptide(L)'
;GLPIFVKAARTRVKAGVLQESMAKQQADATGQYLSSQLIQAQEQLKKQQDHISYYEQYGLSQSALLFKNAGIGLQKGEISYLEWAMLVNNAIQLRTGYLDAVKLYNQHVIEIEFLTGK
;
A
#
# COMPACT_ATOMS: atom_id res chain seq x y z
N GLY A 1 53.65 -39.38 17.16
CA GLY A 1 53.41 -38.11 16.47
C GLY A 1 51.92 -37.87 16.37
N LEU A 2 51.42 -36.76 16.92
CA LEU A 2 50.01 -36.37 16.86
C LEU A 2 49.75 -35.50 15.62
N PRO A 3 48.61 -35.62 14.93
CA PRO A 3 48.58 -35.42 13.48
C PRO A 3 48.29 -33.98 13.06
N ILE A 4 48.85 -33.63 11.90
CA ILE A 4 48.64 -32.40 11.12
C ILE A 4 47.15 -32.17 10.75
N PHE A 5 46.29 -33.18 10.87
CA PHE A 5 44.85 -33.14 10.53
C PHE A 5 43.94 -32.45 11.56
N VAL A 6 44.37 -32.27 12.82
CA VAL A 6 43.54 -31.71 13.90
C VAL A 6 43.25 -30.21 13.69
N LYS A 7 44.18 -29.49 13.06
CA LYS A 7 44.02 -28.06 12.72
C LYS A 7 42.94 -27.85 11.67
N ALA A 8 42.92 -28.67 10.61
CA ALA A 8 41.91 -28.60 9.56
C ALA A 8 40.50 -28.93 10.09
N ALA A 9 40.38 -29.93 10.97
CA ALA A 9 39.12 -30.26 11.63
C ALA A 9 38.61 -29.10 12.52
N ARG A 10 39.49 -28.48 13.32
CA ARG A 10 39.14 -27.28 14.10
C ARG A 10 38.68 -26.10 13.23
N THR A 11 39.36 -25.86 12.10
CA THR A 11 38.97 -24.77 11.18
C THR A 11 37.59 -25.03 10.58
N ARG A 12 37.27 -26.28 10.21
CA ARG A 12 35.92 -26.64 9.72
C ARG A 12 34.84 -26.40 10.77
N VAL A 13 35.08 -26.79 12.02
CA VAL A 13 34.12 -26.51 13.13
C VAL A 13 33.94 -25.00 13.31
N LYS A 14 35.03 -24.22 13.35
CA LYS A 14 34.95 -22.75 13.44
C LYS A 14 34.18 -22.12 12.27
N ALA A 15 34.39 -22.60 11.05
CA ALA A 15 33.65 -22.15 9.88
C ALA A 15 32.15 -22.49 9.98
N GLY A 16 31.82 -23.68 10.48
CA GLY A 16 30.43 -24.09 10.73
C GLY A 16 29.73 -23.19 11.76
N VAL A 17 30.39 -22.89 12.88
CA VAL A 17 29.86 -21.97 13.90
C VAL A 17 29.67 -20.55 13.35
N LEU A 18 30.61 -20.07 12.51
CA LEU A 18 30.48 -18.78 11.85
C LEU A 18 29.29 -18.77 10.88
N GLN A 19 29.13 -19.83 10.09
CA GLN A 19 28.03 -19.97 9.15
C GLN A 19 26.67 -20.03 9.86
N GLU A 20 26.58 -20.75 10.99
CA GLU A 20 25.39 -20.77 11.85
C GLU A 20 25.06 -19.37 12.39
N SER A 21 26.06 -18.65 12.90
CA SER A 21 25.90 -17.28 13.40
C SER A 21 25.41 -16.33 12.30
N MET A 22 25.99 -16.42 11.10
CA MET A 22 25.55 -15.64 9.93
C MET A 22 24.10 -15.98 9.53
N ALA A 23 23.75 -17.27 9.49
CA ALA A 23 22.39 -17.70 9.16
C ALA A 23 21.37 -17.19 10.19
N LYS A 24 21.73 -17.20 11.48
CA LYS A 24 20.89 -16.64 12.55
C LYS A 24 20.69 -15.13 12.40
N GLN A 25 21.77 -14.37 12.16
CA GLN A 25 21.68 -12.93 11.94
C GLN A 25 20.82 -12.60 10.70
N GLN A 26 20.96 -13.39 9.63
CA GLN A 26 20.14 -13.22 8.44
C GLN A 26 18.66 -13.48 8.72
N ALA A 27 18.33 -14.52 9.49
CA ALA A 27 16.96 -14.82 9.90
C ALA A 27 16.36 -13.70 10.77
N ASP A 28 17.13 -13.19 11.74
CA ASP A 28 16.72 -12.09 12.62
C ASP A 28 16.46 -10.81 11.80
N ALA A 29 17.36 -10.47 10.87
CA ALA A 29 17.20 -9.32 9.97
C ALA A 29 15.97 -9.46 9.06
N THR A 30 15.74 -10.65 8.50
CA THR A 30 14.54 -10.93 7.70
C THR A 30 13.27 -10.82 8.53
N GLY A 31 13.26 -11.30 9.77
CA GLY A 31 12.12 -11.15 10.68
C GLY A 31 11.79 -9.70 10.99
N GLN A 32 12.81 -8.87 11.25
CA GLN A 32 12.64 -7.43 11.46
C GLN A 32 12.11 -6.73 10.21
N TYR A 33 12.63 -7.09 9.03
CA TYR A 33 12.16 -6.55 7.76
C TYR A 33 10.68 -6.85 7.52
N LEU A 34 10.25 -8.10 7.68
CA LEU A 34 8.85 -8.50 7.51
C LEU A 34 7.93 -7.79 8.50
N SER A 35 8.36 -7.65 9.76
CA SER A 35 7.60 -6.90 10.78
C SER A 35 7.40 -5.43 10.37
N SER A 36 8.47 -4.78 9.87
CA SER A 36 8.39 -3.40 9.39
C SER A 36 7.45 -3.26 8.19
N GLN A 37 7.53 -4.18 7.22
CA GLN A 37 6.62 -4.20 6.06
C GLN A 37 5.16 -4.36 6.50
N LEU A 38 4.89 -5.25 7.47
CA LEU A 38 3.54 -5.49 7.96
C LEU A 38 2.95 -4.24 8.64
N ILE A 39 3.75 -3.56 9.47
CA ILE A 39 3.32 -2.31 10.12
C ILE A 39 3.01 -1.25 9.06
N GLN A 40 3.88 -1.08 8.07
CA GLN A 40 3.65 -0.12 6.99
C GLN A 40 2.38 -0.44 6.20
N ALA A 41 2.17 -1.70 5.83
CA ALA A 41 0.97 -2.13 5.10
C ALA A 41 -0.31 -1.87 5.90
N GLN A 42 -0.30 -2.11 7.22
CA GLN A 42 -1.43 -1.82 8.12
C GLN A 42 -1.72 -0.32 8.21
N GLU A 43 -0.69 0.52 8.30
CA GLU A 43 -0.85 1.97 8.29
C GLU A 43 -1.43 2.48 6.96
N GLN A 44 -0.95 1.96 5.83
CA GLN A 44 -1.50 2.31 4.52
C GLN A 44 -2.96 1.84 4.38
N LEU A 45 -3.28 0.63 4.85
CA LEU A 45 -4.66 0.12 4.84
C LEU A 45 -5.60 1.07 5.59
N LYS A 46 -5.21 1.48 6.82
CA LYS A 46 -5.98 2.42 7.62
C LYS A 46 -6.17 3.76 6.91
N LYS A 47 -5.11 4.29 6.31
CA LYS A 47 -5.18 5.53 5.52
C LYS A 47 -6.17 5.41 4.36
N GLN A 48 -6.17 4.30 3.63
CA GLN A 48 -7.14 4.09 2.55
C GLN A 48 -8.56 3.97 3.06
N GLN A 49 -8.76 3.39 4.25
CA GLN A 49 -10.08 3.33 4.90
C GLN A 49 -10.60 4.73 5.27
N ASP A 50 -9.73 5.62 5.72
CA ASP A 50 -10.07 7.03 5.97
C ASP A 50 -10.42 7.76 4.65
N HIS A 51 -9.66 7.51 3.58
CA HIS A 51 -9.97 8.05 2.25
C HIS A 51 -11.33 7.57 1.71
N ILE A 52 -11.61 6.26 1.82
CA ILE A 52 -12.90 5.67 1.45
C ILE A 52 -14.02 6.34 2.23
N SER A 53 -13.87 6.48 3.55
CA SER A 53 -14.87 7.11 4.42
C SER A 53 -15.14 8.55 4.01
N TYR A 54 -14.09 9.32 3.67
CA TYR A 54 -14.24 10.70 3.17
C TYR A 54 -15.07 10.76 1.87
N TYR A 55 -14.78 9.88 0.91
CA TYR A 55 -15.51 9.87 -0.35
C TYR A 55 -16.97 9.45 -0.15
N GLU A 56 -17.24 8.43 0.67
CA GLU A 56 -18.60 7.97 0.96
C GLU A 56 -19.43 9.03 1.69
N GLN A 57 -18.84 9.75 2.64
CA GLN A 57 -19.54 10.80 3.38
C GLN A 57 -19.71 12.09 2.58
N TYR A 58 -18.71 12.48 1.79
CA TYR A 58 -18.66 13.79 1.16
C TYR A 58 -18.39 13.72 -0.35
N GLY A 59 -17.31 13.07 -0.78
CA GLY A 59 -16.84 13.17 -2.16
C GLY A 59 -17.85 12.73 -3.22
N LEU A 60 -18.61 11.66 -2.97
CA LEU A 60 -19.61 11.14 -3.92
C LEU A 60 -20.83 12.06 -4.04
N SER A 61 -21.28 12.66 -2.93
CA SER A 61 -22.38 13.62 -2.96
C SER A 61 -21.97 14.93 -3.67
N GLN A 62 -20.74 15.40 -3.41
CA GLN A 62 -20.17 16.56 -4.11
C GLN A 62 -20.03 16.32 -5.61
N SER A 63 -19.56 15.13 -6.02
CA SER A 63 -19.50 14.72 -7.42
C SER A 63 -20.88 14.79 -8.08
N ALA A 64 -21.91 14.24 -7.43
CA ALA A 64 -23.28 14.24 -7.95
C ALA A 64 -23.83 15.67 -8.11
N LEU A 65 -23.56 16.55 -7.14
CA LEU A 65 -23.97 17.96 -7.19
C LEU A 65 -23.27 18.73 -8.31
N LEU A 66 -21.94 18.57 -8.46
CA LEU A 66 -21.17 19.19 -9.53
C LEU A 66 -21.72 18.79 -10.91
N PHE A 67 -21.93 17.50 -11.13
CA PHE A 67 -22.44 16.99 -12.39
C PHE A 67 -23.85 17.53 -12.70
N LYS A 68 -24.75 17.49 -11.71
CA LYS A 68 -26.13 17.99 -11.84
C LYS A 68 -26.16 19.48 -12.14
N ASN A 69 -25.45 20.28 -11.35
CA ASN A 69 -25.48 21.74 -11.48
C ASN A 69 -24.81 22.21 -12.76
N ALA A 70 -23.71 21.55 -13.19
CA ALA A 70 -23.10 21.83 -14.48
C ALA A 70 -24.10 21.62 -15.63
N GLY A 71 -24.85 20.52 -15.63
CA GLY A 71 -25.86 20.24 -16.64
C GLY A 71 -26.97 21.29 -16.67
N ILE A 72 -27.49 21.69 -15.50
CA ILE A 72 -28.51 22.73 -15.39
C ILE A 72 -27.98 24.08 -15.89
N GLY A 73 -26.78 24.47 -15.47
CA GLY A 73 -26.19 25.76 -15.86
C GLY A 73 -25.98 25.85 -17.36
N LEU A 74 -25.49 24.77 -17.99
CA LEU A 74 -25.32 24.74 -19.45
C LEU A 74 -26.68 24.84 -20.17
N GLN A 75 -27.68 24.07 -19.72
CA GLN A 75 -29.02 24.09 -20.31
C GLN A 75 -29.70 25.47 -20.23
N LYS A 76 -29.46 26.20 -19.14
CA LYS A 76 -29.99 27.56 -18.94
C LYS A 76 -29.13 28.65 -19.59
N GLY A 77 -27.96 28.31 -20.14
CA GLY A 77 -27.00 29.27 -20.64
C GLY A 77 -26.31 30.11 -19.54
N GLU A 78 -26.37 29.65 -18.28
CA GLU A 78 -25.71 30.28 -17.13
C GLU A 78 -24.19 30.05 -17.14
N ILE A 79 -23.74 28.95 -17.74
CA ILE A 79 -22.31 28.63 -17.94
C ILE A 79 -22.03 28.24 -19.38
N SER A 80 -20.79 28.48 -19.82
CA SER A 80 -20.29 28.03 -21.12
C SER A 80 -20.05 26.52 -21.17
N TYR A 81 -19.90 25.98 -22.38
CA TYR A 81 -19.54 24.59 -22.58
C TYR A 81 -18.17 24.22 -21.94
N LEU A 82 -17.21 25.16 -21.95
CA LEU A 82 -15.90 24.93 -21.36
C LEU A 82 -15.99 24.78 -19.83
N GLU A 83 -16.76 25.66 -19.17
CA GLU A 83 -17.01 25.57 -17.73
C GLU A 83 -17.75 24.29 -17.35
N TRP A 84 -18.75 23.90 -18.15
CA TRP A 84 -19.42 22.61 -17.98
C TRP A 84 -18.43 21.44 -18.03
N ALA A 85 -17.54 21.40 -19.03
CA ALA A 85 -16.57 20.33 -19.20
C ALA A 85 -15.60 20.25 -18.00
N MET A 86 -15.17 21.39 -17.47
CA MET A 86 -14.33 21.45 -16.27
C MET A 86 -15.05 20.91 -15.03
N LEU A 87 -16.30 21.31 -14.81
CA LEU A 87 -17.09 20.84 -13.66
C LEU A 87 -17.40 19.34 -13.74
N VAL A 88 -17.71 18.83 -14.94
CA VAL A 88 -17.90 17.40 -15.17
C VAL A 88 -16.60 16.64 -14.94
N ASN A 89 -15.46 17.15 -15.39
CA ASN A 89 -14.17 16.55 -15.12
C ASN A 89 -13.87 16.49 -13.61
N ASN A 90 -14.14 17.55 -12.85
CA ASN A 90 -13.99 17.54 -11.40
C ASN A 90 -14.90 16.49 -10.72
N ALA A 91 -16.15 16.36 -11.20
CA ALA A 91 -17.06 15.34 -10.72
C ALA A 91 -16.56 13.91 -11.00
N ILE A 92 -15.96 13.68 -12.18
CA ILE A 92 -15.34 12.41 -12.55
C ILE A 92 -14.13 12.14 -11.64
N GLN A 93 -13.25 13.12 -11.43
CA GLN A 93 -12.07 12.97 -10.58
C GLN A 93 -12.42 12.56 -9.15
N LEU A 94 -13.50 13.09 -8.57
CA LEU A 94 -14.00 12.66 -7.25
C LEU A 94 -14.43 11.19 -7.25
N ARG A 95 -15.09 10.72 -8.32
CA ARG A 95 -15.51 9.31 -8.44
C ARG A 95 -14.32 8.39 -8.66
N THR A 96 -13.39 8.76 -9.53
CA THR A 96 -12.20 7.95 -9.77
C THR A 96 -11.30 7.91 -8.54
N GLY A 97 -11.18 9.03 -7.80
CA GLY A 97 -10.45 9.07 -6.53
C GLY A 97 -11.01 8.10 -5.48
N TYR A 98 -12.34 7.94 -5.41
CA TYR A 98 -12.95 6.90 -4.58
C TYR A 98 -12.57 5.48 -5.02
N LEU A 99 -12.69 5.20 -6.32
CA LEU A 99 -12.34 3.89 -6.87
C LEU A 99 -10.87 3.54 -6.66
N ASP A 100 -9.98 4.53 -6.79
CA ASP A 100 -8.55 4.35 -6.52
C ASP A 100 -8.29 4.07 -5.04
N ALA A 101 -8.98 4.74 -4.12
CA ALA A 101 -8.88 4.46 -2.67
C ALA A 101 -9.33 3.03 -2.35
N VAL A 102 -10.45 2.57 -2.92
CA VAL A 102 -10.94 1.19 -2.76
C VAL A 102 -9.95 0.17 -3.33
N LYS A 103 -9.41 0.45 -4.53
CA LYS A 103 -8.39 -0.41 -5.14
C LYS A 103 -7.14 -0.52 -4.27
N LEU A 104 -6.62 0.59 -3.75
CA LEU A 104 -5.44 0.62 -2.90
C LEU A 104 -5.70 -0.09 -1.57
N TYR A 105 -6.89 0.09 -0.97
CA TYR A 105 -7.30 -0.66 0.21
C TYR A 105 -7.19 -2.17 -0.03
N ASN A 106 -7.80 -2.67 -1.11
CA ASN A 106 -7.75 -4.10 -1.45
C ASN A 106 -6.32 -4.59 -1.69
N GLN A 107 -5.47 -3.77 -2.34
CA GLN A 107 -4.07 -4.12 -2.54
C GLN A 107 -3.31 -4.29 -1.22
N HIS A 108 -3.56 -3.42 -0.24
CA HIS A 108 -2.93 -3.53 1.08
C HIS A 108 -3.49 -4.69 1.90
N VAL A 109 -4.77 -5.07 1.74
CA VAL A 109 -5.30 -6.31 2.33
C VAL A 109 -4.51 -7.52 1.81
N ILE A 110 -4.34 -7.63 0.49
CA ILE A 110 -3.60 -8.73 -0.14
C ILE A 110 -2.13 -8.75 0.34
N GLU A 111 -1.50 -7.58 0.47
CA GLU A 111 -0.14 -7.46 0.98
C GLU A 111 -0.01 -7.95 2.43
N ILE A 112 -0.98 -7.61 3.29
CA ILE A 112 -1.02 -8.10 4.68
C ILE A 112 -1.23 -9.62 4.71
N GLU A 113 -2.13 -10.16 3.88
CA GLU A 113 -2.35 -11.61 3.75
C GLU A 113 -1.05 -12.32 3.34
N PHE A 114 -0.36 -11.80 2.32
CA PHE A 114 0.93 -12.31 1.88
C PHE A 114 2.00 -12.28 2.98
N LEU A 115 2.13 -11.17 3.71
CA LEU A 115 3.12 -11.01 4.79
C LEU A 115 2.80 -11.89 6.02
N THR A 116 1.53 -12.22 6.24
CA THR A 116 1.07 -13.05 7.36
C THR A 116 0.89 -14.53 6.99
N GLY A 117 1.06 -14.88 5.72
CA GLY A 117 0.91 -16.25 5.21
C GLY A 117 -0.53 -16.77 5.27
N LYS A 118 -1.52 -15.88 5.12
CA LYS A 118 -2.95 -16.21 5.11
C LYS A 118 -3.52 -16.23 3.70
#